data_AF-A0AA90HVN9-F1
#
_entry.id   AF-A0AA90HVN9-F1
#
_cell.length_a   1.000
_cell.length_b   1.000
_cell.length_c   1.000
_cell.angle_alpha   90.00
_cell.angle_beta   90.00
_cell.angle_gamma   90.00
#
_symmetry.space_group_name_H-M   'P 1'
#
loop_
_entity.id
_entity.type
_entity.pdbx_description
1 polymer ?
#
loop_
_entity_poly.entity_id
_entity_poly.type
_entity_poly.pdbx_seq_one_letter_code
_entity_poly.pdbx_strand_id
1 'polypeptide(L)'
;MSERYRVKQQYVDINVANPIKTKIVGIENHLTNYSTFIPPEPNNPEGMYCPRESCRRWIYRDNKECEYCKYDIQAYWYRIDLRRRKAFFDKRVSQMYYTGVGCLVLTFILLQFTSSIFVGILFIVGLLTFAAASNAKFQE
;
A
#
# COMPACT_ATOMS: atom_id res chain seq x y z
N MET A 1 27.01 21.83 32.07
CA MET A 1 25.73 22.57 32.09
C MET A 1 24.69 21.67 31.45
N SER A 2 23.74 21.12 32.22
CA SER A 2 22.76 20.15 31.74
C SER A 2 21.35 20.73 31.86
N GLU A 3 20.70 21.01 30.73
CA GLU A 3 19.29 21.38 30.71
C GLU A 3 18.42 20.12 30.71
N ARG A 4 17.52 20.02 31.69
CA ARG A 4 16.48 18.98 31.75
C ARG A 4 15.19 19.55 31.16
N TYR A 5 14.81 19.10 29.98
CA TYR A 5 13.46 19.30 29.47
C TYR A 5 12.54 18.17 29.96
N ARG A 6 11.55 18.51 30.80
CA ARG A 6 10.45 17.63 31.17
C ARG A 6 9.37 17.69 30.09
N VAL A 7 9.16 16.61 29.35
CA VAL A 7 8.01 16.47 28.45
C VAL A 7 6.91 15.75 29.21
N LYS A 8 5.77 16.43 29.43
CA LYS A 8 4.56 15.85 30.04
C LYS A 8 3.99 14.77 29.11
N GLN A 9 3.89 13.53 29.59
CA GLN A 9 3.14 12.47 28.92
C GLN A 9 1.64 12.75 29.05
N GLN A 10 0.98 12.87 27.91
CA GLN A 10 -0.46 13.02 27.81
C GLN A 10 -1.02 11.63 27.43
N TYR A 11 -1.73 10.99 28.35
CA TYR A 11 -2.40 9.72 28.11
C TYR A 11 -3.72 9.98 27.37
N VAL A 12 -3.94 9.28 26.26
CA VAL A 12 -5.22 9.28 25.54
C VAL A 12 -5.78 7.87 25.64
N ASP A 13 -6.84 7.71 26.43
CA ASP A 13 -7.59 6.46 26.54
C ASP A 13 -8.50 6.30 25.32
N ILE A 14 -8.26 5.25 24.53
CA ILE A 14 -9.14 4.85 23.43
C ILE A 14 -9.97 3.65 23.91
N ASN A 15 -11.23 3.91 24.27
CA ASN A 15 -12.21 2.87 24.59
C ASN A 15 -12.65 2.17 23.29
N VAL A 16 -12.20 0.94 23.06
CA VAL A 16 -12.59 0.14 21.89
C VAL A 16 -13.77 -0.77 22.27
N ALA A 17 -14.99 -0.25 22.09
CA ALA A 17 -16.22 -1.04 22.16
C ALA A 17 -16.52 -1.71 20.80
N ASN A 18 -15.79 -2.78 20.46
CA ASN A 18 -16.24 -3.92 19.63
C ASN A 18 -15.03 -4.77 19.17
N PRO A 19 -14.89 -6.03 19.61
CA PRO A 19 -13.77 -6.87 19.24
C PRO A 19 -14.09 -7.62 17.94
N ILE A 20 -13.87 -6.98 16.78
CA ILE A 20 -13.65 -7.75 15.55
C ILE A 20 -12.25 -8.37 15.70
N LYS A 21 -12.14 -9.69 15.53
CA LYS A 21 -10.90 -10.49 15.62
C LYS A 21 -9.80 -9.94 14.69
N THR A 22 -9.13 -8.89 15.12
CA THR A 22 -7.81 -8.48 14.66
C THR A 22 -6.91 -8.67 15.85
N LYS A 23 -5.92 -9.54 15.71
CA LYS A 23 -4.87 -9.81 16.70
C LYS A 23 -4.15 -8.48 16.96
N ILE A 24 -4.57 -7.76 18.00
CA ILE A 24 -3.87 -6.56 18.48
C ILE A 24 -2.60 -7.08 19.13
N VAL A 25 -1.49 -7.09 18.40
CA VAL A 25 -0.15 -7.24 18.98
C VAL A 25 0.63 -5.96 18.67
N GLY A 26 0.05 -4.84 19.08
CA GLY A 26 0.80 -3.61 19.29
C GLY A 26 1.41 -3.65 20.67
N ILE A 27 2.44 -4.48 20.88
CA ILE A 27 3.36 -4.19 21.98
C ILE A 27 4.17 -3.00 21.46
N GLU A 28 3.76 -1.79 21.84
CA GLU A 28 4.61 -0.63 21.71
C GLU A 28 5.88 -0.91 22.51
N ASN A 29 6.92 -1.40 21.83
CA ASN A 29 8.26 -1.46 22.38
C ASN A 29 8.79 -0.03 22.46
N HIS A 30 8.23 0.75 23.39
CA HIS A 30 8.81 1.97 23.93
C HIS A 30 10.01 1.64 24.86
N LEU A 31 10.80 0.62 24.52
CA LEU A 31 12.09 0.38 25.14
C LEU A 31 13.11 1.33 24.51
N THR A 32 13.05 2.56 24.99
CA THR A 32 14.17 3.51 25.04
C THR A 32 15.31 2.92 25.89
N ASN A 33 15.95 1.87 25.38
CA ASN A 33 17.34 1.51 25.71
C ASN A 33 17.84 0.49 24.67
N TYR A 34 18.60 0.94 23.68
CA TYR A 34 19.13 0.07 22.62
C TYR A 34 20.13 -0.98 23.13
N SER A 35 20.48 -0.96 24.41
CA SER A 35 21.37 -1.92 25.07
C SER A 35 20.70 -3.25 25.43
N THR A 36 19.37 -3.36 25.37
CA THR A 36 18.62 -4.58 25.76
C THR A 36 17.82 -5.19 24.61
N PHE A 37 18.10 -4.84 23.36
CA PHE A 37 17.45 -5.48 22.22
C PHE A 37 17.85 -6.95 22.13
N ILE A 38 16.88 -7.85 22.30
CA ILE A 38 17.05 -9.28 22.06
C ILE A 38 16.55 -9.55 20.63
N PRO A 39 17.42 -9.96 19.69
CA PRO A 39 16.99 -10.26 18.34
C PRO A 39 16.07 -11.49 18.32
N PRO A 40 15.14 -11.58 17.35
CA PRO A 40 14.33 -12.78 17.19
C PRO A 40 15.23 -14.00 16.91
N GLU A 41 14.78 -15.18 17.32
CA GLU A 41 15.46 -16.41 16.96
C GLU A 41 15.51 -16.57 15.43
N PRO A 42 16.58 -17.17 14.89
CA PRO A 42 16.65 -17.53 13.48
C PRO A 42 15.49 -18.47 13.17
N ASN A 43 14.72 -18.17 12.10
CA ASN A 43 13.49 -18.85 11.68
C ASN A 43 12.22 -18.53 12.48
N ASN A 44 12.24 -17.56 13.41
CA ASN A 44 10.99 -17.05 13.97
C ASN A 44 10.15 -16.39 12.85
N PRO A 45 8.86 -16.74 12.68
CA PRO A 45 7.98 -16.14 11.66
C PRO A 45 7.77 -14.63 11.81
N GLU A 46 8.05 -14.07 12.99
CA GLU A 46 7.98 -12.64 13.30
C GLU A 46 9.30 -11.92 12.97
N GLY A 47 10.35 -12.66 12.59
CA GLY A 47 11.65 -12.13 12.21
C GLY A 47 11.77 -11.85 10.72
N MET A 48 12.57 -10.85 10.37
CA MET A 48 12.99 -10.57 9.01
C MET A 48 14.39 -9.97 8.96
N TYR A 49 15.02 -9.99 7.79
CA TYR A 49 16.24 -9.21 7.57
C TYR A 49 15.90 -7.72 7.38
N CYS A 50 16.70 -6.86 8.00
CA CYS A 50 16.64 -5.42 7.75
C CYS A 50 16.73 -5.15 6.25
N PRO A 51 15.81 -4.35 5.67
CA PRO A 51 15.77 -4.12 4.21
C PRO A 51 16.98 -3.35 3.68
N ARG A 52 17.71 -2.65 4.56
CA ARG A 52 18.91 -1.91 4.20
C ARG A 52 20.05 -2.89 3.92
N GLU A 53 20.56 -2.86 2.69
CA GLU A 53 21.61 -3.78 2.22
C GLU A 53 22.88 -3.76 3.08
N SER A 54 23.22 -2.60 3.65
CA SER A 54 24.40 -2.46 4.52
C SER A 54 24.20 -3.01 5.94
N CYS A 55 22.95 -3.24 6.37
CA CYS A 55 22.64 -3.75 7.70
C CYS A 55 22.40 -5.26 7.66
N ARG A 56 21.37 -5.70 6.92
CA ARG A 56 20.95 -7.12 6.78
C ARG A 56 20.97 -7.92 8.10
N ARG A 57 20.69 -7.27 9.24
CA ARG A 57 20.56 -7.95 10.53
C ARG A 57 19.14 -8.45 10.71
N TRP A 58 19.01 -9.57 11.43
CA TRP A 58 17.72 -10.16 11.79
C TRP A 58 17.05 -9.32 12.88
N ILE A 59 15.81 -8.90 12.62
CA ILE A 59 15.02 -7.98 13.44
C ILE A 59 13.54 -8.40 13.42
N TYR A 60 12.73 -7.88 14.33
CA TYR A 60 11.28 -8.10 14.24
C TYR A 60 10.69 -7.33 13.08
N ARG A 61 9.77 -7.97 12.36
CA ARG A 61 9.10 -7.42 11.18
C ARG A 61 8.21 -6.23 11.50
N ASP A 62 7.62 -6.24 12.69
CA ASP A 62 6.63 -5.24 13.15
C ASP A 62 7.29 -4.01 13.80
N ASN A 63 8.61 -4.00 13.92
CA ASN A 63 9.34 -2.83 14.39
C ASN A 63 9.16 -1.66 13.43
N LYS A 64 8.94 -0.46 13.99
CA LYS A 64 8.90 0.78 13.19
C LYS A 64 10.28 1.13 12.63
N GLU A 65 11.34 0.84 13.38
CA GLU A 65 12.72 1.15 13.03
C GLU A 65 13.65 -0.04 13.31
N CYS A 66 14.72 -0.14 12.52
CA CYS A 66 15.77 -1.12 12.77
C CYS A 66 16.65 -0.67 13.93
N GLU A 67 16.79 -1.53 14.94
CA GLU A 67 17.54 -1.23 16.16
C GLU A 67 19.02 -0.94 15.90
N TYR A 68 19.59 -1.61 14.90
CA TYR A 68 21.01 -1.55 14.59
C TYR A 68 21.42 -0.35 13.75
N CYS A 69 20.62 0.00 12.73
CA CYS A 69 21.00 1.02 11.74
C CYS A 69 20.03 2.21 11.66
N LYS A 70 19.05 2.27 12.58
CA LYS A 70 18.01 3.32 12.66
C LYS A 70 17.28 3.54 11.33
N TYR A 71 17.13 2.47 10.57
CA TYR A 71 16.43 2.50 9.30
C TYR A 71 14.93 2.39 9.55
N ASP A 72 14.15 3.30 8.99
CA ASP A 72 12.69 3.30 9.09
C ASP A 72 12.09 2.15 8.27
N ILE A 73 11.61 1.14 8.99
CA ILE A 73 10.97 -0.06 8.44
C ILE A 73 9.51 0.25 8.08
N GLN A 74 8.85 1.12 8.84
CA GLN A 74 7.48 1.53 8.56
C GLN A 74 7.39 2.24 7.20
N ALA A 75 8.30 3.17 6.91
CA ALA A 75 8.39 3.83 5.61
C ALA A 75 8.77 2.88 4.47
N TYR A 76 9.53 1.82 4.76
CA TYR A 76 9.83 0.78 3.78
C TYR A 76 8.58 -0.02 3.40
N TRP A 77 7.80 -0.47 4.39
CA TRP A 77 6.55 -1.18 4.17
C TRP A 77 5.53 -0.31 3.43
N TYR A 78 5.41 0.96 3.82
CA TYR A 78 4.55 1.92 3.14
C TYR A 78 4.91 2.06 1.65
N ARG A 79 6.21 2.18 1.32
CA ARG A 79 6.67 2.23 -0.08
C ARG A 79 6.40 0.94 -0.87
N ILE A 80 6.42 -0.23 -0.22
CA ILE A 80 6.04 -1.49 -0.87
C ILE A 80 4.54 -1.53 -1.13
N ASP A 81 3.73 -1.15 -0.14
CA ASP A 81 2.29 -1.15 -0.28
C ASP A 81 1.84 -0.16 -1.36
N LEU A 82 2.41 1.05 -1.38
CA LEU A 82 2.22 2.01 -2.46
C LEU A 82 2.57 1.44 -3.83
N ARG A 83 3.73 0.78 -3.98
CA ARG A 83 4.12 0.14 -5.24
C ARG A 83 3.13 -0.95 -5.66
N ARG A 84 2.65 -1.75 -4.71
CA ARG A 84 1.65 -2.79 -4.97
C ARG A 84 0.33 -2.17 -5.42
N ARG A 85 -0.17 -1.14 -4.73
CA ARG A 85 -1.39 -0.41 -5.08
C ARG A 85 -1.27 0.24 -6.46
N LYS A 86 -0.13 0.86 -6.76
CA LYS A 86 0.16 1.44 -8.07
C LYS A 86 0.15 0.40 -9.18
N ALA A 87 0.80 -0.74 -8.99
CA ALA A 87 0.79 -1.84 -9.96
C ALA A 87 -0.64 -2.38 -10.22
N PHE A 88 -1.47 -2.50 -9.19
CA PHE A 88 -2.88 -2.86 -9.35
C PHE A 88 -3.68 -1.80 -10.11
N PHE A 89 -3.43 -0.52 -9.81
CA PHE A 89 -4.06 0.59 -10.51
C PHE A 89 -3.68 0.61 -12.00
N ASP A 90 -2.39 0.55 -12.32
CA ASP A 90 -1.88 0.54 -13.69
C ASP A 90 -2.46 -0.63 -14.50
N LYS A 91 -2.57 -1.82 -13.88
CA LYS A 91 -3.21 -2.99 -14.50
C LYS A 91 -4.68 -2.73 -14.82
N ARG A 92 -5.44 -2.11 -13.91
CA ARG A 92 -6.86 -1.78 -14.14
C ARG A 92 -7.04 -0.71 -15.21
N VAL A 93 -6.21 0.32 -15.20
CA VAL A 93 -6.24 1.38 -16.23
C VAL A 93 -5.92 0.80 -17.60
N SER A 94 -4.91 -0.06 -17.70
CA SER A 94 -4.58 -0.77 -18.94
C SER A 94 -5.75 -1.66 -19.43
N GLN A 95 -6.39 -2.42 -18.55
CA GLN A 95 -7.58 -3.21 -18.90
C GLN A 95 -8.74 -2.34 -19.41
N MET A 96 -9.01 -1.21 -18.76
CA MET A 96 -10.03 -0.25 -19.20
C MET A 96 -9.70 0.32 -20.58
N TYR A 97 -8.42 0.64 -20.84
CA TYR A 97 -7.97 1.13 -22.13
C TYR A 97 -8.18 0.11 -23.25
N TYR A 98 -7.76 -1.15 -23.06
CA TYR A 98 -7.97 -2.21 -24.04
C TYR A 98 -9.45 -2.50 -24.27
N THR A 99 -10.27 -2.46 -23.22
CA THR A 99 -11.72 -2.64 -23.33
C THR A 99 -12.34 -1.51 -24.16
N GLY A 100 -11.98 -0.25 -23.88
CA GLY A 100 -12.49 0.91 -24.61
C GLY A 100 -12.11 0.90 -26.08
N VAL A 101 -10.83 0.66 -26.40
CA VAL A 101 -10.36 0.52 -27.78
C VAL A 101 -11.06 -0.65 -28.48
N GLY A 102 -11.20 -1.80 -27.82
CA GLY A 102 -11.91 -2.96 -28.34
C GLY A 102 -13.37 -2.65 -28.68
N CYS A 103 -14.09 -1.98 -27.79
CA CYS A 103 -15.47 -1.53 -28.03
C CYS A 103 -15.57 -0.56 -29.22
N LEU A 104 -14.64 0.39 -29.36
CA LEU A 104 -14.64 1.33 -30.48
C LEU A 104 -14.38 0.64 -31.82
N VAL A 105 -13.39 -0.27 -31.87
CA VAL A 105 -13.09 -1.05 -33.09
C VAL A 105 -14.28 -1.93 -33.48
N LEU A 106 -14.88 -2.64 -32.52
CA LEU A 106 -16.05 -3.48 -32.76
C LEU A 106 -17.23 -2.65 -33.27
N THR A 107 -17.45 -1.48 -32.67
CA THR A 107 -18.49 -0.53 -33.10
C THR A 107 -18.26 -0.13 -34.55
N PHE A 108 -17.04 0.26 -34.92
CA PHE A 108 -16.71 0.69 -36.28
C PHE A 108 -16.98 -0.41 -37.32
N ILE A 109 -16.65 -1.66 -36.99
CA ILE A 109 -16.95 -2.82 -37.85
C ILE A 109 -18.46 -3.01 -37.98
N LEU A 110 -19.19 -3.04 -36.85
CA LEU A 110 -20.63 -3.28 -36.86
C LEU A 110 -21.43 -2.18 -37.55
N LEU A 111 -20.94 -0.93 -37.51
CA LEU A 111 -21.56 0.21 -38.19
C LEU A 111 -21.62 0.03 -39.71
N GLN A 112 -20.69 -0.73 -40.29
CA GLN A 112 -20.66 -1.04 -41.72
C GLN A 112 -21.75 -2.03 -42.15
N PHE A 113 -22.28 -2.83 -41.21
CA PHE A 113 -23.25 -3.88 -41.49
C PHE A 113 -24.64 -3.56 -40.94
N THR A 114 -24.74 -2.80 -39.84
CA THR A 114 -26.01 -2.50 -39.16
C THR A 114 -25.99 -1.14 -38.47
N SER A 115 -27.06 -0.36 -38.60
CA SER A 115 -27.32 0.83 -37.78
C SER A 115 -28.32 0.46 -36.69
N SER A 116 -27.83 -0.08 -35.56
CA SER A 116 -28.68 -0.44 -34.42
C SER A 116 -28.37 0.40 -33.19
N ILE A 117 -29.37 0.56 -32.31
CA ILE A 117 -29.22 1.23 -31.01
C ILE A 117 -28.10 0.57 -30.18
N PHE A 118 -27.91 -0.75 -30.31
CA PHE A 118 -26.84 -1.48 -29.64
C PHE A 118 -25.44 -1.01 -30.06
N VAL A 119 -25.24 -0.69 -31.35
CA VAL A 119 -23.97 -0.15 -31.84
C VAL A 119 -23.73 1.26 -31.26
N GLY A 120 -24.77 2.09 -31.16
CA GLY A 120 -24.68 3.39 -30.48
C GLY A 120 -24.29 3.28 -29.00
N ILE A 121 -24.87 2.32 -28.28
CA ILE A 121 -24.51 2.05 -26.87
C ILE A 121 -23.05 1.60 -26.76
N LEU A 122 -22.60 0.68 -27.61
CA LEU A 122 -21.20 0.21 -27.62
C LEU A 122 -20.22 1.35 -27.88
N PHE A 123 -20.57 2.28 -28.78
CA PHE A 123 -19.76 3.47 -29.04
C PHE A 123 -19.62 4.35 -27.79
N ILE A 124 -20.74 4.65 -27.12
CA ILE A 124 -20.75 5.47 -25.90
C ILE A 124 -19.93 4.80 -24.79
N VAL A 125 -20.09 3.48 -24.60
CA VAL A 125 -19.30 2.72 -23.62
C VAL A 125 -17.81 2.76 -23.96
N GLY A 126 -17.45 2.62 -25.24
CA GLY A 126 -16.06 2.73 -25.70
C GLY A 126 -15.45 4.10 -25.41
N LEU A 127 -16.18 5.18 -25.67
CA LEU A 127 -15.73 6.54 -25.36
C LEU A 127 -15.60 6.80 -23.85
N LEU A 128 -16.58 6.38 -23.05
CA LEU A 128 -16.57 6.56 -21.59
C LEU A 128 -15.41 5.82 -20.92
N THR A 129 -15.16 4.58 -21.35
CA THR A 129 -14.05 3.77 -20.81
C THR A 129 -12.68 4.34 -21.20
N PHE A 130 -12.54 4.84 -22.44
CA PHE A 130 -11.33 5.54 -22.88
C PHE A 130 -11.10 6.87 -22.13
N ALA A 131 -12.16 7.66 -21.94
CA ALA A 131 -12.11 8.92 -21.18
C ALA A 131 -11.79 8.67 -19.70
N ALA A 132 -12.34 7.62 -19.09
CA ALA A 132 -12.05 7.25 -17.72
C ALA A 132 -10.59 6.78 -17.56
N ALA A 133 -10.09 5.96 -18.48
CA ALA A 133 -8.71 5.48 -18.44
C ALA A 133 -7.68 6.61 -18.64
N SER A 134 -7.94 7.55 -19.56
CA SER A 134 -7.05 8.68 -19.83
C SER A 134 -6.99 9.71 -18.70
N ASN A 135 -8.07 9.86 -17.93
CA ASN A 135 -8.13 10.76 -16.77
C ASN A 135 -7.75 10.08 -15.45
N ALA A 136 -7.51 8.76 -15.46
CA ALA A 136 -7.17 8.00 -14.26
C ALA A 136 -5.80 8.45 -13.73
N LYS A 137 -5.78 9.01 -12.52
CA LYS A 137 -4.54 9.38 -11.79
C LYS A 137 -4.45 8.57 -10.50
N PHE A 138 -3.27 8.03 -10.25
CA PHE A 138 -2.96 7.40 -8.96
C PHE A 138 -2.70 8.49 -7.92
N GLN A 139 -3.43 8.45 -6.80
CA GLN A 139 -3.16 9.29 -5.63
C GLN A 139 -2.45 8.44 -4.58
N GLU A 140 -1.34 8.97 -4.03
CA GLU A 140 -0.47 8.33 -3.03
C GLU A 140 -0.98 8.54 -1.59
#